data_AF-A0A381ICM8-F1
#
_entry.id   AF-A0A381ICM8-F1
#
_cell.length_a   1.000
_cell.length_b   1.000
_cell.length_c   1.000
_cell.angle_alpha   90.00
_cell.angle_beta   90.00
_cell.angle_gamma   90.00
#
_symmetry.space_group_name_H-M   'P 1'
#
loop_
_entity.id
_entity.type
_entity.pdbx_description
1 polymer ?
#
loop_
_entity_poly.entity_id
_entity_poly.type
_entity_poly.pdbx_seq_one_letter_code
_entity_poly.pdbx_strand_id
1 'polypeptide(L)'
;MKVLVINPGGTSTKISVFQDENEILKKNITHTREDLKNFSKVFDEYDYRKQLIVDILSSENHSINSFDAVVGRGGLMKAIKGGTYTVSEEMIEDMRNEINGEHASNLGALLAKTIADEIGVQSFVVDPVSVDEFDDVSRITGISDIEKSKLVTCIKP
;
A
#
# COMPACT_ATOMS: atom_id res chain seq x y z
N MET A 1 18.62 -9.77 5.55
CA MET A 1 17.64 -8.67 5.54
C MET A 1 16.25 -9.24 5.72
N LYS A 2 15.50 -8.80 6.72
CA LYS A 2 14.13 -9.25 7.00
C LYS A 2 13.13 -8.14 6.70
N VAL A 3 12.19 -8.40 5.80
CA VAL A 3 11.27 -7.37 5.28
C VAL A 3 9.83 -7.80 5.52
N LEU A 4 9.01 -6.88 6.02
CA LEU A 4 7.56 -7.02 6.07
C LEU A 4 6.93 -6.37 4.85
N VAL A 5 6.10 -7.10 4.10
CA VAL A 5 5.37 -6.58 2.94
C VAL A 5 3.88 -6.54 3.26
N ILE A 6 3.23 -5.41 3.01
CA ILE A 6 1.83 -5.13 3.35
C ILE A 6 1.06 -4.71 2.10
N ASN A 7 -0.01 -5.44 1.77
CA ASN A 7 -0.87 -5.17 0.63
C ASN A 7 -2.35 -5.16 1.08
N PRO A 8 -2.91 -3.99 1.42
CA PRO A 8 -4.32 -3.85 1.73
C PRO A 8 -5.17 -3.85 0.46
N GLY A 9 -6.23 -4.68 0.48
CA GLY A 9 -7.32 -4.71 -0.48
C GLY A 9 -8.66 -4.39 0.20
N GLY A 10 -9.73 -4.26 -0.60
CA GLY A 10 -11.05 -3.83 -0.08
C GLY A 10 -11.54 -4.70 1.07
N THR A 11 -11.52 -6.03 0.91
CA THR A 11 -12.04 -7.01 1.89
C THR A 11 -10.94 -7.86 2.54
N SER A 12 -9.67 -7.52 2.33
CA SER A 12 -8.57 -8.27 2.90
C SER A 12 -7.31 -7.43 3.06
N THR A 13 -6.41 -7.85 3.93
CA THR A 13 -5.03 -7.36 3.97
C THR A 13 -4.11 -8.56 3.85
N LYS A 14 -3.27 -8.59 2.80
CA LYS A 14 -2.24 -9.61 2.65
C LYS A 14 -0.95 -9.10 3.26
N ILE A 15 -0.29 -9.95 4.03
CA ILE A 15 1.05 -9.70 4.55
C ILE A 15 1.98 -10.85 4.19
N SER A 16 3.23 -10.51 3.92
CA SER A 16 4.30 -11.48 3.73
C SER A 16 5.54 -11.04 4.50
N VAL A 17 6.29 -12.02 5.01
CA VAL A 17 7.61 -11.78 5.60
C VAL A 17 8.64 -12.45 4.71
N PHE A 18 9.63 -11.67 4.30
CA PHE A 18 10.78 -12.15 3.56
C PHE A 18 12.01 -12.15 4.45
N GLN A 19 12.80 -13.21 4.35
CA GLN A 19 14.16 -13.27 4.84
C GLN A 19 15.07 -13.42 3.62
N ASP A 20 15.75 -12.33 3.29
CA ASP A 20 16.51 -12.18 2.05
C ASP A 20 15.58 -12.44 0.85
N GLU A 21 15.85 -13.46 0.04
CA GLU A 21 15.01 -13.79 -1.13
C GLU A 21 13.86 -14.76 -0.81
N ASN A 22 13.78 -15.27 0.42
CA ASN A 22 12.84 -16.33 0.78
C ASN A 22 11.59 -15.77 1.47
N GLU A 23 10.40 -16.05 0.93
CA GLU A 23 9.12 -15.80 1.61
C GLU A 23 8.94 -16.82 2.73
N ILE A 24 9.14 -16.40 3.98
CA ILE A 24 9.05 -17.28 5.17
C ILE A 24 7.67 -17.25 5.84
N LEU A 25 6.88 -16.21 5.58
CA LEU A 25 5.49 -16.10 6.02
C LEU A 25 4.64 -15.50 4.90
N LYS A 26 3.44 -16.04 4.73
CA LYS A 26 2.38 -15.44 3.92
C LYS A 26 1.05 -15.61 4.62
N LYS A 27 0.35 -14.51 4.88
CA LYS A 27 -0.98 -14.52 5.51
C LYS A 27 -1.94 -13.60 4.77
N ASN A 28 -3.21 -13.99 4.81
CA ASN A 28 -4.32 -13.21 4.28
C ASN A 28 -5.31 -12.97 5.41
N ILE A 29 -5.43 -11.71 5.82
CA ILE A 29 -6.38 -11.23 6.82
C ILE A 29 -7.66 -10.89 6.08
N THR A 30 -8.77 -11.51 6.42
CA THR A 30 -10.07 -11.21 5.81
C THR A 30 -10.81 -10.21 6.68
N HIS A 31 -11.38 -9.17 6.06
CA HIS A 31 -12.21 -8.17 6.73
C HIS A 31 -13.67 -8.39 6.34
N THR A 32 -14.52 -8.67 7.32
CA THR A 32 -15.95 -8.83 7.07
C THR A 32 -16.62 -7.47 6.90
N ARG A 33 -17.83 -7.46 6.34
CA ARG A 33 -18.62 -6.22 6.26
C ARG A 33 -18.97 -5.66 7.64
N GLU A 34 -19.09 -6.53 8.65
CA GLU A 34 -19.42 -6.12 10.02
C GLU A 34 -18.23 -5.41 10.66
N ASP A 35 -17.00 -5.91 10.43
CA ASP A 35 -15.77 -5.26 10.89
C ASP A 35 -15.64 -3.84 10.33
N LEU A 36 -15.93 -3.68 9.04
CA LEU A 36 -15.72 -2.43 8.33
C LEU A 36 -16.88 -1.44 8.45
N LYS A 37 -18.03 -1.86 9.00
CA LYS A 37 -19.28 -1.07 8.99
C LYS A 37 -19.17 0.28 9.72
N ASN A 38 -18.28 0.38 10.70
CA ASN A 38 -18.16 1.55 11.55
C ASN A 38 -17.19 2.61 11.02
N PHE A 39 -16.45 2.33 9.94
CA PHE A 39 -15.55 3.29 9.32
C PHE A 39 -16.28 4.10 8.26
N SER A 40 -16.15 5.43 8.35
CA SER A 40 -16.77 6.32 7.36
C SER A 40 -15.92 6.42 6.10
N LYS A 41 -14.60 6.36 6.28
CA LYS A 41 -13.60 6.32 5.22
C LYS A 41 -12.71 5.10 5.38
N VAL A 42 -12.23 4.57 4.27
CA VAL A 42 -11.16 3.58 4.17
C VAL A 42 -9.93 4.04 4.95
N PHE A 43 -9.60 5.32 4.90
CA PHE A 43 -8.44 5.85 5.61
C PHE A 43 -8.57 5.71 7.15
N ASP A 44 -9.79 5.66 7.68
CA ASP A 44 -10.07 5.48 9.11
C ASP A 44 -9.83 4.03 9.58
N GLU A 45 -9.76 3.07 8.65
CA GLU A 45 -9.52 1.66 8.96
C GLU A 45 -8.07 1.36 9.37
N TYR A 46 -7.17 2.35 9.31
CA TYR A 46 -5.73 2.13 9.43
C TYR A 46 -5.33 1.49 10.78
N ASP A 47 -5.84 2.00 11.90
CA ASP A 47 -5.53 1.49 13.23
C ASP A 47 -6.02 0.05 13.41
N TYR A 48 -7.24 -0.22 12.95
CA TYR A 48 -7.83 -1.56 12.96
C TYR A 48 -6.97 -2.55 12.17
N ARG A 49 -6.61 -2.20 10.93
CA ARG A 49 -5.80 -3.09 10.07
C ARG A 49 -4.39 -3.27 10.62
N LYS A 50 -3.77 -2.22 11.18
CA LYS A 50 -2.45 -2.29 11.82
C LYS A 50 -2.46 -3.28 12.99
N GLN A 51 -3.44 -3.18 13.87
CA GLN A 51 -3.53 -4.06 15.04
C GLN A 51 -3.57 -5.53 14.62
N LEU A 52 -4.41 -5.87 13.63
CA LEU A 52 -4.50 -7.24 13.11
C LEU A 52 -3.18 -7.75 12.50
N ILE A 53 -2.43 -6.88 11.81
CA ILE A 53 -1.11 -7.23 11.28
C ILE A 53 -0.16 -7.56 12.42
N VAL A 54 -0.08 -6.70 13.44
CA VAL A 54 0.81 -6.89 14.60
C VAL A 54 0.45 -8.16 15.36
N ASP A 55 -0.84 -8.41 15.58
CA ASP A 55 -1.33 -9.60 16.29
C ASP A 55 -0.98 -10.89 15.54
N ILE A 56 -1.16 -10.91 14.22
CA ILE A 56 -0.82 -12.08 13.40
C ILE A 56 0.69 -12.30 13.39
N LEU A 57 1.50 -11.25 13.22
CA LEU A 57 2.96 -11.36 13.27
C LEU A 57 3.42 -11.91 14.63
N SER A 58 2.86 -11.41 15.73
CA SER A 58 3.12 -11.91 17.08
C SER A 58 2.74 -13.38 17.22
N SER A 59 1.56 -13.79 16.74
CA SER A 59 1.08 -15.19 16.81
C SER A 59 1.96 -16.18 16.01
N GLU A 60 2.63 -15.68 14.97
CA GLU A 60 3.55 -16.45 14.13
C GLU A 60 5.01 -16.31 14.59
N ASN A 61 5.24 -15.80 15.81
CA ASN A 61 6.55 -15.60 16.42
C ASN A 61 7.47 -14.66 15.63
N HIS A 62 6.89 -13.65 14.98
CA HIS A 62 7.61 -12.57 14.33
C HIS A 62 7.37 -11.25 15.06
N SER A 63 8.33 -10.85 15.90
CA SER A 63 8.31 -9.52 16.51
C SER A 63 8.50 -8.45 15.44
N ILE A 64 7.74 -7.35 15.52
CA ILE A 64 7.92 -6.19 14.64
C ILE A 64 9.34 -5.63 14.72
N ASN A 65 9.98 -5.70 15.89
CA ASN A 65 11.36 -5.23 16.08
C ASN A 65 12.42 -6.08 15.34
N SER A 66 12.02 -7.18 14.71
CA SER A 66 12.94 -8.04 13.95
C SER A 66 13.06 -7.66 12.47
N PHE A 67 12.28 -6.70 11.98
CA PHE A 67 12.32 -6.26 10.58
C PHE A 67 13.39 -5.19 10.36
N ASP A 68 14.09 -5.28 9.23
CA ASP A 68 15.04 -4.27 8.76
C ASP A 68 14.36 -3.18 7.91
N ALA A 69 13.19 -3.49 7.34
CA ALA A 69 12.38 -2.58 6.55
C ALA A 69 10.92 -3.03 6.46
N VAL A 70 10.01 -2.08 6.20
CA VAL A 70 8.59 -2.36 5.95
C VAL A 70 8.18 -1.78 4.60
N VAL A 71 7.51 -2.58 3.78
CA VAL A 71 7.10 -2.21 2.43
C VAL A 71 5.59 -2.24 2.32
N GLY A 72 5.00 -1.16 1.84
CA GLY A 72 3.57 -1.04 1.56
C GLY A 72 3.29 -0.98 0.07
N ARG A 73 2.12 -1.48 -0.34
CA ARG A 73 1.58 -1.16 -1.67
C ARG A 73 1.17 0.31 -1.73
N GLY A 74 1.53 1.02 -2.80
CA GLY A 74 1.14 2.41 -2.97
C GLY A 74 -0.31 2.58 -3.41
N GLY A 75 -0.94 3.66 -2.95
CA GLY A 75 -2.31 4.00 -3.25
C GLY A 75 -2.50 4.96 -4.43
N LEU A 76 -3.69 5.57 -4.47
CA LEU A 76 -4.13 6.55 -5.45
C LEU A 76 -3.61 7.96 -5.09
N MET A 77 -2.31 8.18 -5.27
CA MET A 77 -1.65 9.48 -5.08
C MET A 77 -1.37 10.17 -6.43
N LYS A 78 -0.63 11.30 -6.44
CA LYS A 78 -0.22 11.97 -7.68
C LYS A 78 0.55 10.99 -8.57
N ALA A 79 0.47 11.21 -9.88
CA ALA A 79 1.19 10.37 -10.83
C ALA A 79 2.70 10.45 -10.58
N ILE A 80 3.34 9.28 -10.46
CA ILE A 80 4.80 9.18 -10.32
C ILE A 80 5.35 8.16 -11.32
N LYS A 81 6.68 8.15 -11.50
CA LYS A 81 7.34 7.11 -12.31
C LYS A 81 7.34 5.77 -11.57
N GLY A 82 7.53 4.67 -12.29
CA GLY A 82 7.74 3.36 -11.68
C GLY A 82 9.00 3.34 -10.82
N GLY A 83 8.98 2.58 -9.73
CA GLY A 83 10.12 2.48 -8.83
C GLY A 83 9.77 2.19 -7.37
N THR A 84 10.82 2.17 -6.56
CA THR A 84 10.75 2.04 -5.10
C THR A 84 11.07 3.38 -4.46
N TYR A 85 10.19 3.84 -3.58
CA TYR A 85 10.29 5.15 -2.93
C TYR A 85 10.18 5.01 -1.43
N THR A 86 10.93 5.80 -0.67
CA THR A 86 10.70 5.94 0.77
C THR A 86 9.32 6.59 0.98
N VAL A 87 8.55 6.09 1.94
CA VAL A 87 7.24 6.70 2.26
C VAL A 87 7.47 8.11 2.80
N SER A 88 6.93 9.12 2.10
CA SER A 88 6.95 10.51 2.55
C SER A 88 5.61 10.94 3.14
N GLU A 89 5.63 11.99 3.95
CA GLU A 89 4.39 12.62 4.45
C GLU A 89 3.52 13.14 3.29
N GLU A 90 4.12 13.66 2.23
CA GLU A 90 3.37 14.14 1.05
C GLU A 90 2.57 13.01 0.39
N MET A 91 3.15 11.80 0.27
CA MET A 91 2.42 10.65 -0.27
C MET A 91 1.21 10.29 0.60
N ILE A 92 1.41 10.28 1.93
CA ILE A 92 0.33 9.97 2.88
C ILE A 92 -0.76 11.02 2.81
N GLU A 93 -0.39 12.29 2.70
CA GLU A 93 -1.34 13.41 2.61
C GLU A 93 -2.15 13.36 1.31
N ASP A 94 -1.52 13.03 0.18
CA ASP A 94 -2.21 12.79 -1.09
C ASP A 94 -3.27 11.66 -0.95
N MET A 95 -2.90 10.55 -0.32
CA MET A 95 -3.79 9.41 -0.08
C MET A 95 -4.90 9.71 0.94
N ARG A 96 -4.61 10.53 1.95
CA ARG A 96 -5.57 10.99 2.97
C ARG A 96 -6.62 11.94 2.40
N ASN A 97 -6.19 12.84 1.50
CA ASN A 97 -7.06 13.81 0.84
C ASN A 97 -7.79 13.25 -0.38
N GLU A 98 -7.62 11.95 -0.67
CA GLU A 98 -8.33 11.24 -1.74
C GLU A 98 -8.19 11.95 -3.10
N ILE A 99 -7.01 12.53 -3.39
CA ILE A 99 -6.82 13.40 -4.57
C ILE A 99 -7.16 12.72 -5.90
N ASN A 100 -7.06 11.39 -5.93
CA ASN A 100 -7.41 10.52 -7.05
C ASN A 100 -8.41 9.42 -6.63
N GLY A 101 -9.15 9.66 -5.54
CA GLY A 101 -10.18 8.77 -5.01
C GLY A 101 -9.75 7.92 -3.83
N GLU A 102 -10.74 7.24 -3.28
CA GLU A 102 -10.63 6.39 -2.11
C GLU A 102 -10.49 4.92 -2.50
N HIS A 103 -9.46 4.25 -1.97
CA HIS A 103 -9.25 2.82 -2.17
C HIS A 103 -8.43 2.22 -1.04
N ALA A 104 -8.63 0.94 -0.72
CA ALA A 104 -7.92 0.24 0.36
C ALA A 104 -6.38 0.29 0.22
N SER A 105 -5.87 0.36 -1.01
CA SER A 105 -4.42 0.54 -1.26
C SER A 105 -3.85 1.83 -0.67
N ASN A 106 -4.69 2.85 -0.44
CA ASN A 106 -4.27 4.13 0.18
C ASN A 106 -3.72 3.93 1.60
N LEU A 107 -4.09 2.83 2.26
CA LEU A 107 -3.57 2.47 3.57
C LEU A 107 -2.17 1.86 3.53
N GLY A 108 -1.72 1.35 2.39
CA GLY A 108 -0.50 0.52 2.35
C GLY A 108 0.75 1.29 2.78
N ALA A 109 0.93 2.49 2.25
CA ALA A 109 2.05 3.36 2.62
C ALA A 109 1.96 3.82 4.09
N LEU A 110 0.76 4.20 4.56
CA LEU A 110 0.56 4.62 5.94
C LEU A 110 0.87 3.48 6.91
N LEU A 111 0.34 2.27 6.69
CA LEU A 111 0.60 1.10 7.51
C LEU A 111 2.09 0.78 7.56
N ALA A 112 2.77 0.81 6.41
CA ALA A 112 4.20 0.57 6.33
C ALA A 112 5.00 1.61 7.12
N LYS A 113 4.67 2.90 6.97
CA LYS A 113 5.34 3.99 7.68
C LYS A 113 5.13 3.90 9.18
N THR A 114 3.89 3.72 9.63
CA THR A 114 3.58 3.65 11.07
C THR A 114 4.33 2.51 11.75
N ILE A 115 4.34 1.30 11.17
CA ILE A 115 5.06 0.16 11.75
C ILE A 115 6.58 0.40 11.73
N ALA A 116 7.10 0.95 10.63
CA ALA A 116 8.54 1.22 10.51
C ALA A 116 9.02 2.30 11.49
N ASP A 117 8.25 3.37 11.65
CA ASP A 117 8.55 4.46 12.59
C ASP A 117 8.55 3.97 14.05
N GLU A 118 7.66 3.03 14.41
CA GLU A 118 7.61 2.43 15.76
C GLU A 118 8.87 1.64 16.13
N ILE A 119 9.50 1.00 15.15
CA ILE A 119 10.69 0.17 15.34
C ILE A 119 11.98 0.85 14.88
N GLY A 120 11.89 2.09 14.38
CA GLY A 120 13.03 2.89 13.96
C GLY A 120 13.71 2.44 12.67
N VAL A 121 12.97 1.84 11.72
CA VAL A 121 13.50 1.40 10.42
C VAL A 121 12.89 2.15 9.25
N GLN A 122 13.37 1.90 8.03
CA GLN A 122 12.85 2.56 6.83
C GLN A 122 11.56 1.90 6.32
N SER A 123 10.67 2.72 5.76
CA SER A 123 9.48 2.27 5.05
C SER A 123 9.53 2.64 3.57
N PHE A 124 9.00 1.76 2.73
CA PHE A 124 8.99 1.95 1.28
C PHE A 124 7.63 1.68 0.65
N VAL A 125 7.40 2.29 -0.50
CA VAL A 125 6.35 1.96 -1.46
C VAL A 125 7.00 1.42 -2.72
N VAL A 126 6.46 0.32 -3.26
CA VAL A 126 6.88 -0.24 -4.55
C VAL A 126 5.71 -0.19 -5.52
N ASP A 127 5.97 0.29 -6.74
CA ASP A 127 5.06 0.31 -7.89
C ASP A 127 3.62 0.71 -7.52
N PRO A 128 3.42 1.98 -7.11
CA PRO A 128 2.10 2.48 -6.75
C PRO A 128 1.10 2.36 -7.89
N VAL A 129 -0.19 2.34 -7.56
CA VAL A 129 -1.26 2.33 -8.57
C VAL A 129 -1.20 3.57 -9.47
N SER A 130 -0.62 4.67 -8.97
CA SER A 130 -0.41 5.93 -9.69
C SER A 130 0.83 5.98 -10.60
N VAL A 131 1.40 4.82 -10.98
CA VAL A 131 2.48 4.82 -11.99
C VAL A 131 1.91 5.23 -13.35
N ASP A 132 2.46 6.32 -13.92
CA ASP A 132 2.16 6.78 -15.29
C ASP A 132 3.42 6.68 -16.15
N GLU A 133 3.45 5.67 -17.02
CA GLU A 133 4.49 5.49 -18.04
C GLU A 133 3.88 5.51 -19.45
N PHE A 134 2.72 6.14 -19.65
CA PHE A 134 2.09 6.21 -20.97
C PHE A 134 2.85 7.17 -21.88
N ASP A 135 3.16 6.68 -23.10
CA ASP A 135 3.49 7.55 -24.23
C ASP A 135 2.30 8.44 -24.61
N ASP A 136 2.56 9.66 -25.10
CA ASP A 136 1.53 10.64 -25.44
C ASP A 136 0.48 10.10 -26.43
N VAL A 137 0.91 9.27 -27.40
CA VAL A 137 0.00 8.61 -28.36
C VAL A 137 -1.04 7.72 -27.67
N SER A 138 -0.67 7.14 -26.52
CA SER A 138 -1.53 6.23 -25.75
C SER A 138 -2.57 6.96 -24.90
N ARG A 139 -2.47 8.30 -24.81
CA ARG A 139 -3.42 9.15 -24.07
C ARG A 139 -4.66 9.49 -24.88
N ILE A 140 -4.59 9.37 -26.20
CA ILE A 140 -5.69 9.67 -27.12
C ILE A 140 -6.77 8.59 -27.00
N THR A 141 -7.99 8.99 -26.61
CA THR A 141 -9.13 8.07 -26.42
C THR A 141 -10.06 7.96 -27.63
N GLY A 142 -9.91 8.86 -28.61
CA GLY A 142 -10.83 9.01 -29.74
C GLY A 142 -11.99 9.98 -29.47
N ILE A 143 -12.09 10.54 -28.26
CA ILE A 143 -13.02 11.62 -27.89
C ILE A 143 -12.17 12.84 -27.52
N SER A 144 -12.40 13.98 -28.17
CA SER A 144 -11.56 15.19 -28.03
C SER A 144 -11.46 15.70 -26.59
N ASP A 145 -12.49 15.48 -25.80
CA ASP A 145 -12.63 16.07 -24.46
C ASP A 145 -12.23 15.08 -23.34
N ILE A 146 -11.76 13.89 -23.68
CA ILE A 146 -11.43 12.83 -22.71
C ILE A 146 -10.02 12.31 -22.96
N GLU A 147 -9.16 12.45 -21.96
CA GLU A 147 -7.86 11.78 -21.94
C GLU A 147 -7.92 10.47 -21.14
N LYS A 148 -7.04 9.53 -21.48
CA LYS A 148 -6.92 8.26 -20.76
C LYS A 148 -6.37 8.51 -19.35
N SER A 149 -7.00 7.92 -18.34
CA SER A 149 -6.61 8.09 -16.93
C SER A 149 -5.18 7.62 -16.65
N LYS A 150 -4.46 8.40 -15.84
CA LYS A 150 -3.05 8.19 -15.42
C LYS A 150 -2.88 7.14 -14.30
N LEU A 151 -3.97 6.49 -13.89
CA LEU A 151 -4.04 5.63 -12.69
C LEU A 151 -4.05 4.12 -13.02
N VAL A 152 -3.49 3.73 -14.17
CA VAL A 152 -3.46 2.33 -14.61
C VAL A 152 -2.02 1.86 -14.63
N THR A 153 -1.71 0.82 -13.85
CA THR A 153 -0.43 0.12 -13.94
C THR A 153 -0.30 -0.48 -15.34
N CYS A 154 0.48 0.15 -16.21
CA CYS A 154 0.84 -0.43 -17.49
C CYS A 154 1.87 -1.53 -17.26
N ILE A 155 1.53 -2.77 -17.61
CA ILE A 155 2.51 -3.82 -17.85
C ILE A 155 3.27 -3.36 -19.10
N LYS A 156 4.57 -3.05 -18.96
CA LYS A 156 5.46 -2.88 -20.12
C LYS A 156 5.36 -4.16 -20.99
N PRO A 157 5.19 -4.04 -22.32
CA PRO A 157 5.18 -5.20 -23.22
C PRO A 157 6.47 -6.01 -23.16
#